data_AF-A0A819SHN9-F1
#
_entry.id   AF-A0A819SHN9-F1
#
_cell.length_a   1.000
_cell.length_b   1.000
_cell.length_c   1.000
_cell.angle_alpha   90.00
_cell.angle_beta   90.00
_cell.angle_gamma   90.00
#
_symmetry.space_group_name_H-M   'P 1'
#
loop_
_entity.id
_entity.type
_entity.pdbx_description
1 polymer ?
#
loop_
_entity_poly.entity_id
_entity_poly.type
_entity_poly.pdbx_seq_one_letter_code
_entity_poly.pdbx_strand_id
1 'polypeptide(L)'
;MFGTVDEYKVLKEGQVFIQITNEDETKTVLEGPIAITKNPCHHPEDLFVLKAVNNIYLHHLYDVLVFPQQGSRPHASEILGSDLDGDEYSVIWDFELILTLLNPIPYNYDSEPSHMPDAELRMSSKARTSIVFTC
;
A
#
# COMPACT_ATOMS: atom_id res chain seq x y z
N MET A 1 -6.79 -4.59 -0.89
CA MET A 1 -7.52 -4.39 0.38
C MET A 1 -8.51 -3.26 0.20
N PHE A 2 -9.71 -3.35 0.80
CA PHE A 2 -10.67 -2.25 0.76
C PHE A 2 -10.30 -1.15 1.76
N GLY A 3 -10.66 0.09 1.43
CA GLY A 3 -10.51 1.24 2.32
C GLY A 3 -11.75 1.52 3.15
N THR A 4 -11.55 2.05 4.35
CA THR A 4 -12.61 2.61 5.19
C THR A 4 -12.09 3.83 5.96
N VAL A 5 -12.96 4.54 6.66
CA VAL A 5 -12.62 5.75 7.43
C VAL A 5 -12.61 5.44 8.93
N ASP A 6 -11.70 6.08 9.65
CA ASP A 6 -11.68 6.09 11.11
C ASP A 6 -12.83 6.95 11.68
N GLU A 7 -13.90 6.29 12.13
CA GLU A 7 -15.06 6.93 12.76
C GLU A 7 -14.76 7.50 14.16
N TYR A 8 -13.73 7.00 14.84
CA TYR A 8 -13.35 7.43 16.19
C TYR A 8 -12.45 8.68 16.19
N LYS A 9 -11.93 9.08 15.01
CA LYS A 9 -11.03 10.22 14.84
C LYS A 9 -9.77 10.12 15.72
N VAL A 10 -9.23 8.93 15.85
CA VAL A 10 -8.01 8.64 16.62
C VAL A 10 -6.74 8.69 15.77
N LEU A 11 -6.87 8.53 14.45
CA LEU A 11 -5.77 8.64 13.49
C LEU A 11 -5.53 10.11 13.09
N LYS A 12 -4.26 10.48 12.98
CA LYS A 12 -3.82 11.81 12.50
C LYS A 12 -3.52 11.78 11.01
N GLU A 13 -3.40 12.96 10.40
CA GLU A 13 -2.89 13.13 9.03
C GLU A 13 -1.52 12.43 8.88
N GLY A 14 -1.35 11.70 7.80
CA GLY A 14 -0.19 10.85 7.51
C GLY A 14 -0.20 9.47 8.18
N GLN A 15 -1.23 9.15 8.98
CA GLN A 15 -1.36 7.87 9.68
C GLN A 15 -2.49 7.02 9.11
N VAL A 16 -2.31 5.70 9.18
CA VAL A 16 -3.34 4.72 8.84
C VAL A 16 -3.32 3.58 9.84
N PHE A 17 -4.40 2.81 9.90
CA PHE A 17 -4.45 1.57 10.66
C PHE A 17 -4.71 0.39 9.73
N ILE A 18 -3.94 -0.68 9.93
CA ILE A 18 -4.07 -1.94 9.20
C ILE A 18 -3.83 -3.08 10.19
N GLN A 19 -4.76 -4.02 10.19
CA GLN A 19 -4.63 -5.27 10.91
C GLN A 19 -4.94 -6.40 9.94
N ILE A 20 -4.00 -7.32 9.74
CA ILE A 20 -4.14 -8.44 8.80
C ILE A 20 -4.44 -9.74 9.55
N THR A 21 -5.24 -10.59 8.93
CA THR A 21 -5.42 -11.98 9.34
C THR A 21 -4.33 -12.84 8.70
N ASN A 22 -3.55 -13.55 9.53
CA ASN A 22 -2.51 -14.46 9.08
C ASN A 22 -3.10 -15.82 8.65
N GLU A 23 -2.27 -16.67 8.04
CA GLU A 23 -2.63 -18.03 7.64
C GLU A 23 -3.10 -18.91 8.82
N ASP A 24 -2.65 -18.61 10.04
CA ASP A 24 -3.03 -19.31 11.28
C ASP A 24 -4.22 -18.68 12.01
N GLU A 25 -5.00 -17.84 11.31
CA GLU A 25 -6.16 -17.08 11.83
C GLU A 25 -5.82 -16.07 12.94
N THR A 26 -4.54 -15.89 13.27
CA THR A 26 -4.12 -14.84 14.20
C THR A 26 -4.16 -13.47 13.52
N LYS A 27 -4.33 -12.42 14.32
CA LYS A 27 -4.39 -11.04 13.81
C LYS A 27 -3.11 -10.30 14.18
N THR A 28 -2.50 -9.66 13.20
CA THR A 28 -1.30 -8.83 13.38
C THR A 28 -1.60 -7.40 12.97
N VAL A 29 -1.35 -6.46 13.87
CA VAL A 29 -1.38 -5.02 13.54
C VAL A 29 -0.06 -4.64 12.88
N LEU A 30 -0.13 -3.99 11.73
CA LEU A 30 1.06 -3.46 11.07
C LEU A 30 1.46 -2.12 11.71
N GLU A 31 2.75 -1.92 11.90
CA GLU A 31 3.32 -0.68 12.46
C GLU A 31 4.53 -0.24 11.65
N GLY A 32 4.68 1.07 11.45
CA GLY A 32 5.83 1.64 10.71
C GLY A 32 5.46 2.16 9.33
N PRO A 33 6.45 2.42 8.45
CA PRO A 33 6.19 2.93 7.12
C PRO A 33 5.51 1.87 6.26
N ILE A 34 4.54 2.29 5.46
CA ILE A 34 3.88 1.46 4.46
C ILE A 34 3.73 2.26 3.16
N ALA A 35 3.81 1.58 2.03
CA ALA A 35 3.49 2.17 0.73
C ALA A 35 2.11 1.70 0.27
N ILE A 36 1.33 2.61 -0.31
CA ILE A 36 -0.04 2.39 -0.75
C ILE A 36 -0.18 2.89 -2.18
N THR A 37 -0.88 2.13 -3.03
CA THR A 37 -1.28 2.59 -4.36
C THR A 37 -2.62 1.97 -4.75
N LYS A 38 -3.23 2.50 -5.81
CA LYS A 38 -4.44 1.97 -6.46
C LYS A 38 -4.05 1.56 -7.88
N ASN A 39 -4.60 0.45 -8.36
CA ASN A 39 -4.36 0.04 -9.74
C ASN A 39 -5.38 0.70 -10.69
N PRO A 40 -4.98 1.12 -11.89
CA PRO A 40 -3.61 1.07 -12.44
C PRO A 40 -2.70 2.19 -11.90
N CYS A 41 -1.43 1.85 -11.64
CA CYS A 41 -0.36 2.77 -11.23
C CYS A 41 0.58 3.00 -12.41
N HIS A 42 0.67 4.23 -12.91
CA HIS A 42 1.43 4.55 -14.13
C HIS A 42 2.76 5.24 -13.85
N HIS A 43 2.83 6.00 -12.76
CA HIS A 43 3.99 6.76 -12.36
C HIS A 43 4.47 6.38 -10.96
N PRO A 44 5.78 6.42 -10.67
CA PRO A 44 6.29 6.20 -9.32
C PRO A 44 5.69 7.14 -8.28
N GLU A 45 5.24 8.33 -8.70
CA GLU A 45 4.57 9.32 -7.84
C GLU A 45 3.15 8.91 -7.42
N ASP A 46 2.59 7.87 -8.02
CA ASP A 46 1.28 7.31 -7.65
C ASP A 46 1.36 6.41 -6.40
N LEU A 47 2.56 6.23 -5.84
CA LEU A 47 2.81 5.51 -4.59
C LEU A 47 2.88 6.48 -3.41
N PHE A 48 2.07 6.22 -2.40
CA PHE A 48 1.99 7.03 -1.19
C PHE A 48 2.61 6.29 -0.03
N VAL A 49 3.62 6.89 0.60
CA VAL A 49 4.19 6.35 1.84
C VAL A 49 3.51 6.99 3.04
N LEU A 50 2.81 6.18 3.83
CA LEU A 50 2.13 6.58 5.07
C LEU A 50 2.67 5.79 6.26
N LYS A 51 2.26 6.18 7.47
CA LYS A 51 2.66 5.48 8.70
C LYS A 51 1.51 4.64 9.26
N ALA A 52 1.69 3.33 9.28
CA ALA A 52 0.83 2.43 10.03
C ALA A 52 1.06 2.61 11.54
N VAL A 53 -0.02 2.77 12.30
CA VAL A 53 0.01 2.94 13.76
C VAL A 53 -0.95 1.99 14.43
N ASN A 54 -0.56 1.49 15.60
CA ASN A 54 -1.40 0.62 16.41
C ASN A 54 -2.30 1.42 17.34
N ASN A 55 -3.61 1.17 17.25
CA ASN A 55 -4.61 1.79 18.12
C ASN A 55 -5.68 0.78 18.53
N ILE A 56 -5.79 0.54 19.85
CA ILE A 56 -6.73 -0.42 20.44
C ILE A 56 -8.20 -0.17 20.03
N TYR A 57 -8.61 1.09 19.83
CA TYR A 57 -9.97 1.42 19.43
C TYR A 57 -10.33 0.88 18.05
N LEU A 58 -9.33 0.59 17.20
CA LEU A 58 -9.51 0.13 15.83
C LEU A 58 -9.30 -1.38 15.65
N HIS A 59 -8.96 -2.14 16.70
CA HIS A 59 -8.65 -3.59 16.61
C HIS A 59 -9.81 -4.46 16.12
N HIS A 60 -11.03 -3.93 16.18
CA HIS A 60 -12.21 -4.59 15.62
C HIS A 60 -12.25 -4.53 14.09
N LEU A 61 -11.50 -3.61 13.46
CA LEU A 61 -11.29 -3.52 12.02
C LEU A 61 -10.09 -4.40 11.64
N TYR A 62 -10.27 -5.28 10.66
CA TYR A 62 -9.22 -6.15 10.14
C TYR A 62 -9.46 -6.43 8.67
N ASP A 63 -8.39 -6.73 7.93
CA ASP A 63 -8.37 -6.94 6.48
C ASP A 63 -8.89 -5.74 5.66
N VAL A 64 -8.82 -4.54 6.27
CA VAL A 64 -9.19 -3.25 5.68
C VAL A 64 -8.10 -2.21 5.96
N LEU A 65 -7.99 -1.24 5.06
CA LEU A 65 -7.13 -0.06 5.21
C LEU A 65 -7.96 1.07 5.81
N VAL A 66 -7.63 1.50 7.03
CA VAL A 66 -8.37 2.57 7.71
C VAL A 66 -7.65 3.91 7.54
N PHE A 67 -8.30 4.83 6.86
CA PHE A 67 -7.83 6.20 6.63
C PHE A 67 -8.26 7.15 7.76
N PRO A 68 -7.44 8.17 8.07
CA PRO A 68 -7.81 9.18 9.05
C PRO A 68 -8.91 10.08 8.47
N GLN A 69 -9.87 10.45 9.33
CA GLN A 69 -10.81 11.52 8.99
C GLN A 69 -10.18 12.92 9.14
N GLN A 70 -9.09 13.00 9.91
CA GLN A 70 -8.37 14.25 10.16
C GLN A 70 -7.35 14.53 9.06
N GLY A 71 -7.26 15.78 8.63
CA GLY A 71 -6.28 16.24 7.65
C GLY A 71 -6.82 17.40 6.82
N SER A 72 -5.95 18.01 6.03
CA SER A 72 -6.33 19.07 5.10
C SER A 72 -7.09 18.53 3.89
N ARG A 73 -6.76 17.32 3.46
CA ARG A 73 -7.36 16.59 2.34
C ARG A 73 -7.54 15.10 2.73
N PRO A 74 -8.61 14.43 2.26
CA PRO A 74 -8.76 12.99 2.48
C PRO A 74 -7.65 12.21 1.77
N HIS A 75 -6.92 11.35 2.50
CA HIS A 75 -5.84 10.55 1.90
C HIS A 75 -6.32 9.59 0.81
N ALA A 76 -7.54 9.05 0.94
CA ALA A 76 -8.13 8.24 -0.13
C ALA A 76 -8.14 8.99 -1.47
N SER A 77 -8.56 10.26 -1.47
CA SER A 77 -8.61 11.10 -2.67
C SER A 77 -7.25 11.59 -3.16
N GLU A 78 -6.19 11.45 -2.35
CA GLU A 78 -4.82 11.68 -2.78
C GLU A 78 -4.29 10.48 -3.58
N ILE A 79 -4.72 9.27 -3.22
CA ILE A 79 -4.35 8.04 -3.91
C ILE A 79 -5.20 7.90 -5.17
N LEU A 80 -4.73 8.50 -6.26
CA LEU A 80 -5.30 8.39 -7.61
C LEU A 80 -6.81 8.73 -7.70
N GLY A 81 -7.26 9.69 -6.87
CA GLY A 81 -8.65 10.16 -6.89
C GLY A 81 -9.67 9.14 -6.37
N SER A 82 -9.26 8.23 -5.49
CA SER A 82 -10.13 7.22 -4.89
C SER A 82 -11.20 7.82 -3.94
N ASP A 83 -12.38 7.19 -3.88
CA ASP A 83 -13.56 7.68 -3.15
C ASP A 83 -14.24 6.63 -2.24
N LEU A 84 -13.54 5.53 -1.91
CA LEU A 84 -13.96 4.51 -0.92
C LEU A 84 -15.31 3.82 -1.20
N ASP A 85 -15.76 3.80 -2.45
CA ASP A 85 -17.02 3.17 -2.86
C ASP A 85 -16.90 1.67 -3.24
N GLY A 86 -15.69 1.14 -3.15
CA GLY A 86 -15.33 -0.19 -3.64
C GLY A 86 -13.88 -0.31 -4.12
N ASP A 87 -13.12 0.79 -4.07
CA ASP A 87 -11.71 0.79 -4.46
C ASP A 87 -10.84 -0.19 -3.66
N GLU A 88 -10.01 -0.91 -4.38
CA GLU A 88 -8.99 -1.79 -3.82
C GLU A 88 -7.61 -1.13 -3.86
N TYR A 89 -6.95 -1.16 -2.71
CA TYR A 89 -5.59 -0.67 -2.53
C TYR A 89 -4.59 -1.82 -2.46
N SER A 90 -3.49 -1.64 -3.17
CA SER A 90 -2.26 -2.42 -3.00
C SER A 90 -1.46 -1.80 -1.86
N VAL A 91 -1.11 -2.60 -0.86
CA VAL A 91 -0.33 -2.14 0.30
C VAL A 91 0.93 -2.97 0.44
N ILE A 92 2.06 -2.28 0.62
CA ILE A 92 3.39 -2.85 0.77
C ILE A 92 3.92 -2.40 2.13
N TRP A 93 4.30 -3.37 2.98
CA TRP A 93 4.94 -3.13 4.28
C TRP A 93 6.32 -3.78 4.39
N ASP A 94 6.88 -4.20 3.26
CA ASP A 94 8.27 -4.65 3.18
C ASP A 94 9.21 -3.44 3.24
N PHE A 95 10.05 -3.41 4.27
CA PHE A 95 10.91 -2.27 4.54
C PHE A 95 11.94 -2.02 3.42
N GLU A 96 12.50 -3.06 2.81
CA GLU A 96 13.51 -2.91 1.75
C GLU A 96 12.89 -2.34 0.48
N LEU A 97 11.68 -2.80 0.13
CA LEU A 97 10.93 -2.25 -0.99
C LEU A 97 10.57 -0.78 -0.75
N ILE A 98 10.10 -0.44 0.45
CA ILE A 98 9.76 0.95 0.79
C ILE A 98 11.00 1.85 0.76
N LEU A 99 12.14 1.39 1.26
CA LEU A 99 13.39 2.17 1.19
C LEU A 99 13.83 2.46 -0.25
N THR A 100 13.57 1.54 -1.18
CA THR A 100 13.84 1.74 -2.61
C THR A 100 12.95 2.83 -3.19
N LEU A 101 11.68 2.90 -2.76
CA LEU A 101 10.74 3.95 -3.18
C LEU A 101 11.11 5.33 -2.63
N LEU A 102 11.64 5.39 -1.40
CA LEU A 102 12.07 6.64 -0.78
C LEU A 102 13.40 7.18 -1.35
N ASN A 103 14.18 6.35 -2.03
CA ASN A 103 15.44 6.72 -2.68
C ASN A 103 15.42 6.35 -4.18
N PRO A 104 14.53 6.96 -4.99
CA PRO A 104 14.40 6.58 -6.39
C PRO A 104 15.68 6.94 -7.14
N ILE A 105 16.29 5.95 -7.80
CA ILE A 105 17.27 6.22 -8.86
C ILE A 105 16.50 6.95 -9.96
N PRO A 106 16.99 8.08 -10.51
CA PRO A 106 16.28 8.82 -11.54
C PRO A 106 15.95 7.89 -12.71
N TYR A 107 14.67 7.64 -12.94
CA TYR A 107 14.19 6.84 -14.05
C TYR A 107 14.35 7.65 -15.32
N ASN A 108 15.29 7.24 -16.18
CA ASN A 108 15.51 7.89 -17.46
C ASN A 108 14.41 7.45 -18.43
N TYR A 109 13.45 8.33 -18.71
CA TYR A 109 12.39 8.10 -19.70
C TYR A 109 12.93 8.04 -21.15
N ASP A 110 14.20 8.41 -21.39
CA ASP A 110 14.77 8.54 -22.74
C ASP A 110 15.27 7.22 -23.37
N SER A 111 14.86 6.05 -22.90
CA SER A 111 15.18 4.81 -23.61
C SER A 111 14.10 3.76 -23.46
N GLU A 112 13.19 3.68 -24.44
CA GLU A 112 12.58 2.39 -24.75
C GLU A 112 13.68 1.45 -25.26
N PRO A 113 13.92 0.30 -24.61
CA PRO A 113 14.76 -0.73 -25.20
C PRO A 113 13.98 -1.32 -26.38
N SER A 114 14.35 -0.93 -27.59
CA SER A 114 13.90 -1.58 -28.82
C SER A 114 14.27 -3.07 -28.76
N HIS A 115 13.27 -3.93 -28.62
CA HIS A 115 13.30 -5.39 -28.82
C HIS A 115 14.34 -6.23 -28.03
N MET A 116 13.84 -7.12 -27.17
CA MET A 116 14.43 -8.46 -27.00
C MET A 116 13.35 -9.55 -27.05
N PRO A 117 13.59 -10.67 -27.75
CA PRO A 117 12.60 -11.74 -27.92
C PRO A 117 12.52 -12.66 -26.70
N ASP A 118 11.37 -13.31 -26.55
CA ASP A 118 10.99 -14.25 -25.49
C ASP A 118 12.03 -15.35 -25.23
N ALA A 119 12.64 -15.40 -24.04
CA ALA A 119 13.07 -16.65 -23.37
C ALA A 119 13.64 -16.42 -21.95
N GLU A 120 13.11 -17.23 -21.03
CA GLU A 120 13.69 -17.69 -19.75
C GLU A 120 13.87 -16.70 -18.58
N LEU A 121 12.79 -16.49 -17.82
CA LEU A 121 12.91 -16.13 -16.40
C LEU A 121 13.01 -17.41 -15.55
N ARG A 122 14.23 -17.72 -15.07
CA ARG A 122 14.50 -18.84 -14.15
C ARG A 122 15.05 -18.31 -12.83
N MET A 123 14.38 -18.72 -11.73
CA MET A 123 14.77 -18.66 -10.30
C MET A 123 14.70 -17.26 -9.63
N SER A 124 14.22 -17.08 -8.40
CA SER A 124 14.46 -17.85 -7.18
C SER A 124 13.33 -17.66 -6.14
N SER A 125 13.08 -18.71 -5.36
CA SER A 125 12.09 -18.87 -4.30
C SER A 125 12.34 -18.02 -3.04
N LYS A 126 11.23 -17.67 -2.37
CA LYS A 126 11.04 -17.06 -1.02
C LYS A 126 11.10 -15.54 -0.93
N ALA A 127 9.99 -14.92 -1.32
CA ALA A 127 9.44 -13.79 -0.57
C ALA A 127 7.95 -14.11 -0.32
N ARG A 128 7.46 -13.95 0.92
CA ARG A 128 6.02 -14.05 1.22
C ARG A 128 5.38 -12.77 0.69
N THR A 129 5.21 -12.76 -0.62
CA THR A 129 4.68 -11.68 -1.40
C THR A 129 3.23 -12.06 -1.69
N SER A 130 2.30 -11.59 -0.86
CA SER A 130 0.89 -11.56 -1.26
C SER A 130 0.68 -10.32 -2.12
N ILE A 131 1.31 -10.28 -3.31
CA ILE A 131 0.82 -9.38 -4.33
C ILE A 131 -0.39 -10.05 -4.94
N VAL A 132 -1.57 -9.56 -4.57
CA VAL A 132 -2.79 -9.88 -5.32
C VAL A 132 -2.71 -9.10 -6.63
N PHE A 133 -2.05 -9.68 -7.63
CA PHE A 133 -2.26 -9.31 -9.03
C PHE A 133 -3.48 -10.11 -9.50
N THR A 134 -4.67 -9.56 -9.34
CA THR A 134 -5.80 -9.97 -10.18
C THR A 134 -5.81 -9.07 -11.40
N CYS A 135 -5.36 -9.61 -12.53
CA CYS A 135 -5.65 -9.09 -13.87
C CYS A 135 -7.13 -9.22 -14.20
#